data_AF-A0A927MV26-F1
#
_entry.id   AF-A0A927MV26-F1
#
_cell.length_a   1.000
_cell.length_b   1.000
_cell.length_c   1.000
_cell.angle_alpha   90.00
_cell.angle_beta   90.00
_cell.angle_gamma   90.00
#
_symmetry.space_group_name_H-M   'P 1'
#
loop_
_entity.id
_entity.type
_entity.pdbx_description
1 polymer ?
#
loop_
_entity_poly.entity_id
_entity_poly.type
_entity_poly.pdbx_seq_one_letter_code
_entity_poly.pdbx_strand_id
1 'polypeptide(L)'
;MPCPPQLTALLRAHLQRFGVDQDGRLFRGVRQGRQPDSSTYERAWRKAREAVLTPAQARSPLGRRPYDLRHAAVSTWLNAGVGAAQVAEWAGHSLKVLLDIYAHCIDGEESAARRRIDAALAEARQSSH
;
A
#
# COMPACT_ATOMS: atom_id res chain seq x y z
N MET A 1 5.11 7.49 4.53
CA MET A 1 4.88 6.34 3.64
C MET A 1 5.94 6.33 2.54
N PRO A 2 6.51 5.17 2.18
CA PRO A 2 7.42 5.07 1.04
C PRO A 2 6.73 5.49 -0.27
N CYS A 3 7.39 6.34 -1.05
CA CYS A 3 7.01 6.65 -2.42
C CYS A 3 8.06 6.04 -3.36
N PRO A 4 7.85 4.82 -3.87
CA PRO A 4 8.84 4.17 -4.72
C PRO A 4 9.07 4.97 -6.01
N PRO A 5 10.26 4.88 -6.64
CA PRO A 5 10.58 5.64 -7.86
C PRO A 5 9.56 5.44 -8.99
N GLN A 6 9.00 4.23 -9.10
CA GLN A 6 7.98 3.88 -10.09
C GLN A 6 6.68 4.66 -9.85
N LEU A 7 6.22 4.77 -8.59
CA LEU A 7 5.04 5.57 -8.25
C LEU A 7 5.30 7.05 -8.51
N THR A 8 6.49 7.55 -8.16
CA THR A 8 6.89 8.94 -8.42
C THR A 8 6.86 9.23 -9.93
N ALA A 9 7.37 8.33 -10.76
CA ALA A 9 7.36 8.47 -12.21
C ALA A 9 5.93 8.53 -12.77
N LEU A 10 5.03 7.65 -12.30
CA LEU A 10 3.61 7.67 -12.71
C LEU A 10 2.92 8.97 -12.32
N LEU A 11 3.14 9.48 -11.11
CA LEU A 11 2.56 10.75 -10.65
C LEU A 11 3.11 11.94 -11.44
N ARG A 12 4.41 11.96 -11.75
CA ARG A 12 5.03 13.00 -12.59
C ARG A 12 4.48 12.97 -14.01
N ALA A 13 4.35 11.80 -14.62
CA ALA A 13 3.75 11.66 -15.94
C ALA A 13 2.29 12.13 -15.97
N HIS A 14 1.51 11.80 -14.94
CA HIS A 14 0.14 12.30 -14.78
C HIS A 14 0.10 13.83 -14.66
N LEU A 15 0.98 14.40 -13.84
CA LEU A 15 1.13 15.86 -13.67
C LEU A 15 1.47 16.55 -15.00
N GLN A 16 2.43 16.03 -15.75
CA GLN A 16 2.82 16.62 -17.05
C GLN A 16 1.67 16.55 -18.06
N ARG A 17 0.90 15.46 -18.05
CA ARG A 17 -0.18 15.24 -19.02
C ARG A 17 -1.45 16.01 -18.69
N PHE A 18 -1.82 16.11 -17.42
CA PHE A 18 -3.13 16.63 -17.00
C PHE A 18 -3.05 17.90 -16.15
N GLY A 19 -1.88 18.24 -15.59
CA GLY A 19 -1.68 19.34 -14.66
C GLY A 19 -2.29 19.10 -13.26
N VAL A 20 -2.56 20.19 -12.52
CA VAL A 20 -3.33 20.18 -11.26
C VAL A 20 -4.60 21.04 -11.35
N ASP A 21 -5.58 20.77 -10.49
CA ASP A 21 -6.79 21.60 -10.36
C ASP A 21 -6.46 22.99 -9.80
N GLN A 22 -7.41 23.91 -9.81
CA GLN A 22 -7.21 25.25 -9.21
C GLN A 22 -6.77 25.16 -7.74
N ASP A 23 -7.29 24.18 -7.00
CA ASP A 23 -6.92 23.93 -5.59
C ASP A 23 -5.71 22.97 -5.44
N GLY A 24 -4.95 22.71 -6.50
CA GLY A 24 -3.77 21.85 -6.47
C GLY A 24 -4.04 20.34 -6.50
N ARG A 25 -5.30 19.90 -6.68
CA ARG A 25 -5.65 18.47 -6.72
C ARG A 25 -5.14 17.77 -7.98
N LEU A 26 -4.48 16.62 -7.78
CA LEU A 26 -3.97 15.75 -8.86
C LEU A 26 -5.08 15.04 -9.63
N PHE A 27 -6.05 14.48 -8.90
CA PHE A 27 -7.18 13.75 -9.46
C PHE A 27 -8.45 14.59 -9.33
N ARG A 28 -9.18 14.75 -10.44
CA ARG A 28 -10.31 15.67 -10.57
C ARG A 28 -11.54 14.97 -11.11
N GLY A 29 -12.70 15.37 -10.62
CA GLY A 29 -13.98 14.97 -11.19
C GLY A 29 -14.18 15.57 -12.59
N VAL A 30 -15.17 15.04 -13.31
CA VAL A 30 -15.54 15.53 -14.65
C VAL A 30 -15.98 17.00 -14.63
N ARG A 31 -16.48 17.48 -13.48
CA ARG A 31 -16.78 18.89 -13.23
C ARG A 31 -15.62 19.53 -12.48
N GLN A 32 -15.18 20.71 -12.94
CA GLN A 32 -14.10 21.48 -12.31
C GLN A 32 -14.39 21.75 -10.83
N GLY A 33 -13.35 21.74 -10.00
CA GLY A 33 -13.46 22.01 -8.56
C GLY A 33 -14.07 20.88 -7.72
N ARG A 34 -14.43 19.73 -8.31
CA ARG A 34 -14.99 18.60 -7.55
C ARG A 34 -14.04 17.41 -7.51
N GLN A 35 -14.01 16.73 -6.36
CA GLN A 35 -13.34 15.45 -6.24
C GLN A 35 -14.12 14.39 -7.05
N PRO A 36 -13.43 13.37 -7.62
CA PRO A 36 -14.12 12.23 -8.18
C PRO A 36 -14.95 11.53 -7.09
N ASP A 37 -16.19 11.20 -7.42
CA ASP A 37 -17.01 10.37 -6.54
C ASP A 37 -16.51 8.91 -6.51
N SER A 38 -16.97 8.14 -5.54
CA SER A 38 -16.62 6.72 -5.41
C SER A 38 -16.93 5.92 -6.68
N SER A 39 -18.03 6.23 -7.36
CA SER A 39 -18.42 5.54 -8.60
C SER A 39 -17.40 5.75 -9.72
N THR A 40 -16.75 6.90 -9.75
CA THR A 40 -15.72 7.26 -10.73
C THR A 40 -14.46 6.44 -10.49
N TYR A 41 -14.03 6.31 -9.24
CA TYR A 41 -12.94 5.42 -8.87
C TYR A 41 -13.26 3.96 -9.18
N GLU A 42 -14.47 3.49 -8.87
CA GLU A 42 -14.89 2.11 -9.15
C GLU A 42 -14.88 1.80 -10.66
N ARG A 43 -15.40 2.71 -11.50
CA ARG A 43 -15.37 2.55 -12.96
C ARG A 43 -13.94 2.52 -13.49
N ALA A 44 -13.09 3.44 -13.04
CA ALA A 44 -11.68 3.48 -13.43
C ALA A 44 -10.95 2.19 -13.01
N TRP A 45 -11.22 1.71 -11.80
CA TRP A 45 -10.65 0.49 -11.27
C TRP A 45 -11.07 -0.75 -12.07
N ARG A 46 -12.37 -0.87 -12.39
CA ARG A 46 -12.87 -1.97 -13.22
C ARG A 46 -12.17 -2.01 -14.58
N LYS A 47 -12.04 -0.86 -15.25
CA LYS A 47 -11.33 -0.76 -16.53
C LYS A 47 -9.85 -1.17 -16.41
N ALA A 48 -9.18 -0.76 -15.33
CA ALA A 48 -7.80 -1.15 -15.07
C ALA A 48 -7.65 -2.67 -14.88
N ARG A 49 -8.57 -3.30 -14.14
CA ARG A 49 -8.60 -4.77 -13.97
C ARG A 49 -8.79 -5.48 -15.30
N GLU A 50 -9.75 -5.04 -16.12
CA GLU A 50 -10.03 -5.62 -17.44
C GLU A 50 -8.83 -5.49 -18.40
N ALA A 51 -8.06 -4.41 -18.29
CA ALA A 51 -6.91 -4.17 -19.17
C ALA A 51 -5.66 -4.98 -18.79
N VAL A 52 -5.51 -5.40 -17.53
CA VAL A 52 -4.25 -5.98 -17.01
C VAL A 52 -4.40 -7.44 -16.57
N LEU A 53 -5.58 -7.84 -16.07
CA LEU A 53 -5.80 -9.19 -15.57
C LEU A 53 -6.24 -10.14 -16.67
N THR A 54 -5.79 -11.39 -16.59
CA THR A 54 -6.36 -12.48 -17.40
C THR A 54 -7.83 -12.71 -17.06
N PRO A 55 -8.65 -13.30 -17.95
CA PRO A 55 -10.05 -13.60 -17.67
C PRO A 55 -10.27 -14.46 -16.42
N ALA A 56 -9.33 -15.38 -16.10
CA ALA A 56 -9.38 -16.16 -14.88
C ALA A 56 -9.15 -15.31 -13.63
N GLN A 57 -8.14 -14.43 -13.65
CA GLN A 57 -7.84 -13.51 -12.55
C GLN A 57 -8.93 -12.46 -12.35
N ALA A 58 -9.51 -11.93 -13.43
CA ALA A 58 -10.58 -10.94 -13.35
C ALA A 58 -11.85 -11.49 -12.65
N ARG A 59 -12.12 -12.79 -12.83
CA ARG A 59 -13.20 -13.53 -12.16
C ARG A 59 -12.88 -13.91 -10.71
N SER A 60 -11.61 -13.88 -10.30
CA SER A 60 -11.22 -14.20 -8.93
C SER A 60 -11.41 -12.99 -8.00
N PRO A 61 -11.31 -13.18 -6.68
CA PRO A 61 -11.32 -12.08 -5.71
C PRO A 61 -10.15 -11.08 -5.85
N LEU A 62 -9.16 -11.34 -6.71
CA LEU A 62 -7.96 -10.52 -6.86
C LEU A 62 -8.31 -9.07 -7.21
N GLY A 63 -7.97 -8.16 -6.30
CA GLY A 63 -8.18 -6.73 -6.46
C GLY A 63 -9.63 -6.37 -6.77
N ARG A 64 -10.61 -7.10 -6.22
CA ARG A 64 -12.04 -6.90 -6.53
C ARG A 64 -12.50 -5.48 -6.22
N ARG A 65 -11.97 -4.87 -5.16
CA ARG A 65 -12.27 -3.50 -4.74
C ARG A 65 -11.01 -2.65 -4.77
N PRO A 66 -11.11 -1.33 -5.01
CA PRO A 66 -9.96 -0.42 -4.86
C PRO A 66 -9.33 -0.50 -3.46
N TYR A 67 -10.16 -0.73 -2.43
CA TYR A 67 -9.71 -0.87 -1.04
C TYR A 67 -8.78 -2.07 -0.81
N ASP A 68 -8.83 -3.08 -1.67
CA ASP A 68 -7.94 -4.25 -1.58
C ASP A 68 -6.46 -3.87 -1.81
N LEU A 69 -6.20 -2.77 -2.55
CA LEU A 69 -4.84 -2.23 -2.71
C LEU A 69 -4.26 -1.76 -1.39
N ARG A 70 -5.09 -1.19 -0.51
CA ARG A 70 -4.66 -0.75 0.82
C ARG A 70 -4.30 -1.95 1.68
N HIS A 71 -5.13 -3.00 1.64
CA HIS A 71 -4.82 -4.26 2.33
C HIS A 71 -3.49 -4.84 1.84
N ALA A 72 -3.28 -4.90 0.52
CA ALA A 72 -2.05 -5.41 -0.06
C ALA A 72 -0.81 -4.58 0.34
N ALA A 73 -0.91 -3.25 0.37
CA ALA A 73 0.18 -2.39 0.80
C ALA A 73 0.55 -2.60 2.27
N VAL A 74 -0.45 -2.64 3.16
CA VAL A 74 -0.23 -2.83 4.60
C VAL A 74 0.38 -4.19 4.90
N SER A 75 -0.17 -5.28 4.33
CA SER A 75 0.39 -6.62 4.53
C SER A 75 1.81 -6.73 3.97
N THR A 76 2.09 -6.10 2.82
CA THR A 76 3.45 -6.07 2.24
C THR A 76 4.45 -5.39 3.16
N TRP A 77 4.10 -4.24 3.77
CA TRP A 77 5.01 -3.56 4.69
C TRP A 77 5.25 -4.38 5.97
N LEU A 78 4.22 -5.02 6.52
CA LEU A 78 4.36 -5.89 7.69
C LEU A 78 5.25 -7.10 7.38
N ASN A 79 5.02 -7.78 6.26
CA ASN A 79 5.82 -8.93 5.83
C ASN A 79 7.25 -8.54 5.41
N ALA A 80 7.49 -7.27 5.07
CA ALA A 80 8.85 -6.75 4.88
C ALA A 80 9.58 -6.51 6.22
N GLY A 81 8.92 -6.74 7.36
CA GLY A 81 9.46 -6.53 8.70
C GLY A 81 9.39 -5.09 9.20
N VAL A 82 8.61 -4.22 8.56
CA VAL A 82 8.39 -2.85 9.06
C VAL A 82 7.58 -2.91 10.34
N GLY A 83 8.03 -2.20 11.38
CA GLY A 83 7.36 -2.20 12.68
C GLY A 83 5.89 -1.76 12.61
N ALA A 84 5.03 -2.47 13.33
CA ALA A 84 3.57 -2.27 13.28
C ALA A 84 3.14 -0.83 13.60
N ALA A 85 3.79 -0.15 14.54
CA ALA A 85 3.49 1.25 14.86
C ALA A 85 3.73 2.17 13.65
N GLN A 86 4.84 1.99 12.94
CA GLN A 86 5.17 2.78 11.74
C GLN A 86 4.20 2.50 10.60
N VAL A 87 3.82 1.24 10.40
CA VAL A 87 2.83 0.84 9.40
C VAL A 87 1.46 1.45 9.70
N ALA A 88 1.03 1.45 10.96
CA ALA A 88 -0.23 2.05 11.39
C ALA A 88 -0.26 3.56 11.09
N GLU A 89 0.83 4.26 11.39
CA GLU A 89 1.00 5.68 11.09
C GLU A 89 0.89 5.94 9.57
N TRP A 90 1.63 5.19 8.73
CA TRP A 90 1.56 5.37 7.27
C TRP A 90 0.20 5.03 6.68
N ALA A 91 -0.48 4.03 7.25
CA ALA A 91 -1.82 3.70 6.84
C ALA A 91 -2.82 4.76 7.33
N GLY A 92 -2.56 5.48 8.42
CA GLY A 92 -3.49 6.45 8.99
C GLY A 92 -4.60 5.79 9.80
N HIS A 93 -4.29 4.71 10.53
CA HIS A 93 -5.19 4.12 11.51
C HIS A 93 -4.45 3.82 12.82
N SER A 94 -5.19 3.55 13.90
CA SER A 94 -4.57 3.23 15.19
C SER A 94 -3.81 1.90 15.12
N LEU A 95 -2.81 1.75 16.00
CA LEU A 95 -2.09 0.48 16.17
C LEU A 95 -3.04 -0.64 16.58
N LYS A 96 -4.02 -0.35 17.44
CA LYS A 96 -5.05 -1.31 17.83
C LYS A 96 -5.80 -1.86 16.61
N VAL A 97 -6.30 -0.98 15.73
CA VAL A 97 -6.99 -1.40 14.50
C VAL A 97 -6.07 -2.20 13.59
N LEU A 98 -4.78 -1.84 13.52
CA LEU A 98 -3.81 -2.62 12.76
C LEU A 98 -3.72 -4.05 13.29
N LEU A 99 -3.51 -4.23 14.60
CA LEU A 99 -3.35 -5.55 15.20
C LEU A 99 -4.63 -6.37 15.08
N ASP A 100 -5.80 -5.76 15.27
CA ASP A 100 -7.09 -6.44 15.15
C ASP A 100 -7.32 -6.99 13.72
N ILE A 101 -6.80 -6.33 12.67
CA ILE A 101 -6.99 -6.72 11.26
C ILE A 101 -5.84 -7.59 10.73
N TYR A 102 -4.60 -7.31 11.12
CA TYR A 102 -3.39 -7.83 10.49
C TYR A 102 -2.50 -8.70 11.39
N ALA A 103 -2.97 -9.09 12.59
CA ALA A 103 -2.22 -10.01 13.48
C ALA A 103 -1.69 -11.25 12.73
N HIS A 104 -2.50 -11.86 11.87
CA HIS A 104 -2.12 -13.02 11.06
C HIS A 104 -0.90 -12.79 10.14
N CYS A 105 -0.66 -11.55 9.67
CA CYS A 105 0.55 -11.23 8.89
C CYS A 105 1.80 -11.20 9.78
N ILE A 106 1.64 -10.80 11.04
CA ILE A 106 2.73 -10.72 12.02
C ILE A 106 3.05 -12.12 12.56
N ASP A 107 2.03 -12.94 12.80
CA ASP A 107 2.20 -14.30 13.35
C ASP A 107 2.91 -15.25 12.36
N GLY A 108 2.74 -15.04 11.05
CA GLY A 108 3.42 -15.82 10.00
C GLY A 108 4.94 -15.55 9.88
N GLU A 109 5.46 -14.56 10.61
CA GLU A 109 6.86 -14.12 10.54
C GLU A 109 7.78 -14.79 11.58
N GLU A 110 7.31 -15.74 12.38
CA GLU A 110 8.08 -16.25 13.53
C GLU A 110 9.53 -16.67 13.17
N SER A 111 9.69 -17.38 12.05
CA SER A 111 11.01 -17.78 11.57
C SER A 111 11.88 -16.61 11.13
N ALA A 112 11.30 -15.56 10.52
CA ALA A 112 12.01 -14.36 10.14
C ALA A 112 12.36 -13.50 11.36
N ALA A 113 11.45 -13.41 12.34
CA ALA A 113 11.69 -12.75 13.62
C ALA A 113 12.84 -13.41 14.39
N ARG A 114 12.85 -14.74 14.50
CA ARG A 114 13.95 -15.50 15.10
C ARG A 114 15.29 -15.20 14.43
N ARG A 115 15.36 -15.23 13.08
CA ARG A 115 16.58 -14.87 12.34
C ARG A 115 17.06 -13.44 12.60
N ARG A 116 16.15 -12.47 12.70
CA ARG A 116 16.49 -11.07 13.02
C ARG A 116 17.06 -10.96 14.45
N ILE A 117 16.49 -11.69 15.41
CA ILE A 117 16.99 -11.75 16.79
C ILE A 117 18.38 -12.38 16.83
N ASP A 118 18.58 -13.52 16.15
CA ASP A 118 19.86 -14.21 16.12
C ASP A 118 20.97 -13.33 15.52
N ALA A 119 20.67 -12.61 14.43
CA ALA A 119 21.59 -11.66 13.82
C ALA A 119 21.97 -10.51 14.78
N ALA A 120 20.98 -9.89 15.42
CA ALA A 120 21.22 -8.79 16.38
C ALA A 120 22.07 -9.26 17.58
N LEU A 121 21.82 -10.47 18.10
CA LEU A 121 22.60 -11.04 19.18
C LEU A 121 24.03 -11.42 18.75
N ALA A 122 24.25 -11.75 17.47
CA ALA A 122 25.58 -12.01 16.94
C ALA A 122 26.40 -10.71 16.78
N GLU A 123 25.78 -9.64 16.29
CA GLU A 123 26.41 -8.31 16.16
C GLU A 123 26.81 -7.72 17.52
N ALA A 124 25.92 -7.84 18.53
CA ALA A 124 26.19 -7.38 19.89
C ALA A 124 27.40 -8.10 20.53
N ARG A 125 27.59 -9.38 20.23
CA ARG A 125 28.76 -10.16 20.71
C ARG A 125 30.07 -9.73 20.06
N GLN A 126 30.03 -9.30 18.79
CA GLN A 126 31.21 -8.84 18.05
C GLN A 126 31.61 -7.41 18.44
N SER A 127 30.66 -6.58 18.87
CA SER A 127 30.90 -5.19 19.27
C SER A 127 31.42 -5.04 20.72
N SER A 128 31.43 -6.14 21.47
CA SER A 128 31.97 -6.22 22.84
C SER A 128 33.41 -6.74 22.92
N HIS A 129 34.08 -6.90 21.77
CA HIS A 129 35.51 -7.20 21.64
C HIS A 129 36.25 -6.06 20.97
#